data_AF-A0A127QHQ4-F1
#
_entry.id   AF-A0A127QHQ4-F1
#
_cell.length_a   1.000
_cell.length_b   1.000
_cell.length_c   1.000
_cell.angle_alpha   90.00
_cell.angle_beta   90.00
_cell.angle_gamma   90.00
#
_symmetry.space_group_name_H-M   'P 1'
#
loop_
_entity.id
_entity.type
_entity.pdbx_description
1 polymer ?
#
loop_
_entity_poly.entity_id
_entity_poly.type
_entity_poly.pdbx_seq_one_letter_code
_entity_poly.pdbx_strand_id
1 'polypeptide(L)'
;MNEMQEYQMMLRDDQWQELEPLLIGKQSDPGASAKNNRLFIEAVLWIVSSNNLWRHLPSQFGKSSTVYMRFRRWNECDFWRQLALNNINDRALQQMLQLIVEYGDQYTRRIEQRQARKVQKAVYKSAIGGGSNISHIRQSLPPSDESTLHWVGLVS
;
A
#
# COMPACT_ATOMS: atom_id res chain seq x y z
N MET A 1 13.55 -25.32 -6.71
CA MET A 1 13.20 -25.50 -5.28
C MET A 1 12.99 -24.15 -4.63
N ASN A 2 11.73 -23.74 -4.53
CA ASN A 2 11.16 -23.15 -3.32
C ASN A 2 9.63 -23.25 -3.51
N GLU A 3 9.14 -24.46 -3.25
CA GLU A 3 7.72 -24.76 -3.20
C GLU A 3 7.08 -23.98 -2.05
N MET A 4 6.21 -23.05 -2.38
CA MET A 4 4.93 -22.82 -1.69
C MET A 4 4.97 -22.82 -0.14
N GLN A 5 5.86 -22.03 0.47
CA GLN A 5 5.69 -21.56 1.86
C GLN A 5 4.68 -20.39 1.96
N GLU A 6 3.80 -20.22 0.96
CA GLU A 6 3.07 -18.96 0.73
C GLU A 6 1.76 -18.78 1.50
N TYR A 7 1.46 -19.57 2.54
CA TYR A 7 0.09 -19.57 3.10
C TYR A 7 -0.15 -19.28 4.59
N GLN A 8 0.84 -18.94 5.43
CA GLN A 8 0.58 -19.00 6.88
C GLN A 8 1.03 -17.78 7.70
N MET A 9 0.44 -16.62 7.45
CA MET A 9 0.26 -15.62 8.53
C MET A 9 -1.21 -15.54 8.91
N MET A 10 -1.69 -16.59 9.58
CA MET A 10 -2.98 -16.56 10.27
C MET A 10 -2.75 -16.13 11.72
N LEU A 11 -3.68 -15.33 12.24
CA LEU A 11 -3.63 -14.94 13.65
C LEU A 11 -3.98 -16.14 14.52
N ARG A 12 -3.12 -16.40 15.51
CA ARG A 12 -3.48 -17.28 16.61
C ARG A 12 -4.54 -16.59 17.50
N ASP A 13 -5.27 -17.37 18.28
CA ASP A 13 -6.34 -16.84 19.13
C ASP A 13 -5.83 -15.89 20.21
N ASP A 14 -4.65 -16.16 20.80
CA ASP A 14 -3.99 -15.29 21.77
C ASP A 14 -3.59 -13.94 21.16
N GLN A 15 -3.02 -13.96 19.95
CA GLN A 15 -2.70 -12.73 19.21
C GLN A 15 -3.97 -11.96 18.85
N TRP A 16 -5.04 -12.65 18.48
CA TRP A 16 -6.32 -12.01 18.20
C TRP A 16 -6.92 -11.34 19.46
N GLN A 17 -6.86 -12.00 20.62
CA GLN A 17 -7.35 -11.44 21.88
C GLN A 17 -6.60 -10.18 22.30
N GLU A 18 -5.30 -10.08 21.98
CA GLU A 18 -4.51 -8.87 22.20
C GLU A 18 -4.84 -7.75 21.19
N LEU A 19 -5.07 -8.11 19.92
CA LEU A 19 -5.34 -7.15 18.85
C LEU A 19 -6.77 -6.60 18.87
N GLU A 20 -7.77 -7.46 19.08
CA GLU A 20 -9.20 -7.14 18.98
C GLU A 20 -9.59 -5.90 19.80
N PRO A 21 -9.14 -5.72 21.06
CA PRO A 21 -9.43 -4.54 21.87
C PRO A 21 -8.92 -3.21 21.27
N LEU A 22 -7.98 -3.24 20.33
CA LEU A 22 -7.40 -2.05 19.71
C LEU A 22 -8.13 -1.64 18.42
N LEU A 23 -9.00 -2.51 17.87
CA LEU A 23 -9.68 -2.26 16.60
C LEU A 23 -10.91 -1.35 16.77
N ILE A 24 -11.14 -0.46 15.80
CA ILE A 24 -12.38 0.35 15.68
C ILE A 24 -13.44 -0.43 14.90
N GLY A 25 -14.71 -0.27 15.26
CA GLY A 25 -15.85 -0.92 14.60
C GLY A 25 -16.11 -2.31 15.15
N LYS A 26 -15.84 -2.52 16.44
CA LYS A 26 -16.20 -3.74 17.17
C LYS A 26 -17.71 -3.93 17.18
N GLN A 27 -18.14 -5.13 17.54
CA GLN A 27 -19.56 -5.43 17.70
C GLN A 27 -20.27 -4.50 18.70
N SER A 28 -19.50 -3.96 19.66
CA SER A 28 -19.95 -3.00 20.68
C SER A 28 -19.99 -1.54 20.22
N ASP A 29 -19.43 -1.20 19.07
CA ASP A 29 -19.31 0.20 18.64
C ASP A 29 -20.58 0.67 17.90
N PRO A 30 -21.07 1.91 18.12
CA PRO A 30 -22.23 2.43 17.38
C PRO A 30 -21.91 2.57 15.89
N GLY A 31 -22.66 1.88 15.02
CA GLY A 31 -22.50 1.96 13.57
C GLY A 31 -22.59 0.60 12.88
N ALA A 32 -22.18 0.54 11.61
CA ALA A 32 -22.14 -0.72 10.85
C ALA A 32 -21.12 -1.67 11.50
N SER A 33 -21.63 -2.59 12.32
CA SER A 33 -20.85 -3.68 12.92
C SER A 33 -20.02 -4.34 11.84
N ALA A 34 -18.69 -4.25 11.96
CA ALA A 34 -17.79 -4.83 10.99
C ALA A 34 -17.84 -6.34 11.13
N LYS A 35 -18.80 -6.98 10.45
CA LYS A 35 -18.90 -8.43 10.32
C LYS A 35 -17.52 -8.96 9.92
N ASN A 36 -16.84 -9.56 10.89
CA ASN A 36 -15.55 -10.26 10.78
C ASN A 36 -14.30 -9.38 10.66
N ASN A 37 -13.98 -8.60 11.71
CA ASN A 37 -12.68 -7.90 11.82
C ASN A 37 -11.49 -8.85 11.73
N ARG A 38 -11.56 -10.03 12.36
CA ARG A 38 -10.49 -11.03 12.27
C ARG A 38 -10.22 -11.47 10.84
N LEU A 39 -11.28 -11.85 10.12
CA LEU A 39 -11.18 -12.25 8.71
C LEU A 39 -10.62 -11.13 7.84
N PHE A 40 -10.96 -9.88 8.14
CA PHE A 40 -10.37 -8.72 7.44
C PHE A 40 -8.87 -8.57 7.72
N ILE A 41 -8.43 -8.66 8.97
CA ILE A 41 -7.00 -8.57 9.30
C ILE A 41 -6.24 -9.73 8.65
N GLU A 42 -6.75 -10.96 8.75
CA GLU A 42 -6.14 -12.13 8.13
C GLU A 42 -6.06 -12.00 6.60
N ALA A 43 -7.06 -11.39 5.96
CA ALA A 43 -7.02 -11.08 4.52
C ALA A 43 -5.89 -10.10 4.16
N VAL A 44 -5.68 -9.07 5.00
CA VAL A 44 -4.57 -8.11 4.82
C VAL A 44 -3.24 -8.82 5.04
N LEU A 45 -3.12 -9.64 6.08
CA LEU A 45 -1.92 -10.43 6.36
C LEU A 45 -1.53 -11.34 5.20
N TRP A 46 -2.52 -11.99 4.58
CA TRP A 46 -2.31 -12.82 3.39
C TRP A 46 -1.72 -12.03 2.21
N ILE A 47 -2.18 -10.79 2.00
CA ILE A 47 -1.68 -9.92 0.92
C ILE A 47 -0.25 -9.49 1.18
N VAL A 48 0.06 -9.05 2.41
CA VAL A 48 1.39 -8.51 2.74
C VAL A 48 2.44 -9.60 2.86
N SER A 49 2.07 -10.81 3.30
CA SER A 49 3.00 -11.95 3.36
C SER A 49 3.39 -12.46 1.97
N SER A 50 2.44 -12.44 1.03
CA SER A 50 2.64 -12.99 -0.31
C SER A 50 3.11 -11.96 -1.34
N ASN A 51 3.19 -10.67 -0.96
CA ASN A 51 3.39 -9.54 -1.89
C ASN A 51 2.46 -9.57 -3.13
N ASN A 52 1.30 -10.20 -2.99
CA ASN A 52 0.39 -10.46 -4.08
C ASN A 52 -0.51 -9.25 -4.39
N LEU A 53 -1.08 -9.24 -5.59
CA LEU A 53 -2.05 -8.21 -5.96
C LEU A 53 -3.38 -8.50 -5.28
N TRP A 54 -4.07 -7.46 -4.81
CA TRP A 54 -5.42 -7.54 -4.21
C TRP A 54 -6.42 -8.37 -5.03
N ARG A 55 -6.29 -8.38 -6.36
CA ARG A 55 -7.15 -9.17 -7.26
C ARG A 55 -7.03 -10.69 -7.09
N HIS A 56 -5.95 -11.18 -6.49
CA HIS A 56 -5.71 -12.60 -6.22
C HIS A 56 -6.16 -13.02 -4.83
N LEU A 57 -6.76 -12.11 -4.05
CA LEU A 57 -7.28 -12.45 -2.73
C LEU A 57 -8.30 -13.61 -2.83
N PRO A 58 -8.10 -14.71 -2.10
CA PRO A 58 -9.03 -15.84 -2.09
C PRO A 58 -10.44 -15.40 -1.66
N SER A 59 -11.46 -15.98 -2.29
CA SER A 59 -12.87 -15.62 -2.05
C SER A 59 -13.35 -15.87 -0.61
N GLN A 60 -12.67 -16.75 0.15
CA GLN A 60 -12.94 -16.99 1.57
C GLN A 60 -12.79 -15.74 2.44
N PHE A 61 -11.96 -14.78 2.01
CA PHE A 61 -11.78 -13.49 2.69
C PHE A 61 -12.82 -12.43 2.27
N GLY A 62 -13.74 -12.81 1.38
CA GLY A 62 -14.74 -11.93 0.80
C GLY A 62 -14.30 -11.28 -0.51
N LYS A 63 -15.04 -10.24 -0.92
CA LYS A 63 -14.76 -9.53 -2.18
C LYS A 63 -13.48 -8.70 -2.06
N SER A 64 -12.49 -8.99 -2.90
CA SER A 64 -11.19 -8.29 -2.95
C SER A 64 -11.32 -6.77 -2.97
N SER A 65 -12.24 -6.22 -3.76
CA SER A 65 -12.48 -4.77 -3.85
C SER A 65 -12.97 -4.17 -2.52
N THR A 66 -13.81 -4.89 -1.78
CA THR A 66 -14.33 -4.45 -0.48
C THR A 66 -13.22 -4.45 0.58
N VAL A 67 -12.44 -5.53 0.65
CA VAL A 67 -11.30 -5.64 1.58
C VAL A 67 -10.28 -4.55 1.28
N TYR A 68 -9.91 -4.39 0.01
CA TYR A 68 -8.97 -3.34 -0.42
C TYR A 68 -9.48 -1.93 -0.06
N MET A 69 -10.75 -1.61 -0.32
CA MET A 69 -11.29 -0.29 0.02
C MET A 69 -11.25 -0.01 1.52
N ARG A 70 -11.49 -1.03 2.36
CA ARG A 70 -11.37 -0.91 3.80
C ARG A 70 -9.92 -0.70 4.24
N PHE A 71 -9.00 -1.52 3.71
CA PHE A 71 -7.56 -1.37 3.94
C PHE A 71 -7.08 0.04 3.59
N ARG A 72 -7.47 0.54 2.40
CA ARG A 72 -7.12 1.88 1.93
C ARG A 72 -7.59 2.96 2.89
N ARG A 73 -8.85 2.89 3.35
CA ARG A 73 -9.39 3.86 4.32
C ARG A 73 -8.59 3.86 5.62
N TRP A 74 -8.26 2.69 6.16
CA TRP A 74 -7.44 2.58 7.38
C TRP A 74 -6.02 3.12 7.16
N ASN A 75 -5.44 2.92 5.99
CA ASN A 75 -4.14 3.46 5.63
C ASN A 75 -4.15 5.00 5.50
N GLU A 76 -5.19 5.55 4.86
CA GLU A 76 -5.36 7.00 4.71
C GLU A 76 -5.66 7.71 6.04
N CYS A 77 -6.23 7.00 7.02
CA CYS A 77 -6.48 7.52 8.37
C CYS A 77 -5.35 7.24 9.38
N ASP A 78 -4.16 6.82 8.93
CA ASP A 78 -3.02 6.44 9.78
C ASP A 78 -3.28 5.30 10.77
N PHE A 79 -4.39 4.58 10.63
CA PHE A 79 -4.84 3.62 11.63
C PHE A 79 -3.88 2.44 11.81
N TRP A 80 -3.29 1.94 10.71
CA TRP A 80 -2.28 0.87 10.78
C TRP A 80 -1.03 1.29 11.56
N ARG A 81 -0.58 2.54 11.37
CA ARG A 81 0.57 3.09 12.10
C ARG A 81 0.24 3.24 13.58
N GLN A 82 -0.95 3.73 13.91
CA GLN A 82 -1.42 3.82 15.30
C GLN A 82 -1.50 2.44 15.96
N LEU A 83 -2.04 1.41 15.27
CA LEU A 83 -2.07 0.05 15.77
C LEU A 83 -0.66 -0.48 16.08
N ALA A 84 0.29 -0.29 15.17
CA ALA A 84 1.66 -0.77 15.33
C ALA A 84 2.45 -0.06 16.46
N LEU A 85 2.00 1.12 16.89
CA LEU A 85 2.57 1.88 18.02
C LEU A 85 2.00 1.47 19.39
N ASN A 86 0.91 0.68 19.42
CA ASN A 86 0.37 0.19 20.69
C ASN A 86 1.35 -0.78 21.36
N ASN A 87 1.26 -0.87 22.69
CA ASN A 87 2.10 -1.76 23.49
C ASN A 87 1.61 -3.22 23.36
N ILE A 88 1.99 -3.86 22.25
CA ILE A 88 1.72 -5.28 21.96
C ILE A 88 2.88 -6.12 22.50
N ASN A 89 2.56 -7.11 23.31
CA ASN A 89 3.51 -8.01 23.95
C ASN A 89 4.00 -9.10 22.99
N ASP A 90 3.12 -9.64 22.15
CA ASP A 90 3.51 -10.66 21.18
C ASP A 90 4.36 -10.05 20.05
N ARG A 91 5.65 -10.41 20.06
CA ARG A 91 6.64 -9.88 19.10
C ARG A 91 6.32 -10.28 17.64
N ALA A 92 5.65 -11.40 17.42
CA ALA A 92 5.29 -11.84 16.07
C ALA A 92 4.11 -11.03 15.53
N LEU A 93 3.11 -10.76 16.36
CA LEU A 93 2.00 -9.86 16.05
C LEU A 93 2.51 -8.45 15.77
N GLN A 94 3.46 -7.95 16.58
CA GLN A 94 4.07 -6.66 16.33
C GLN A 94 4.75 -6.60 14.96
N GLN A 95 5.52 -7.63 14.58
CA GLN A 95 6.15 -7.73 13.25
C GLN A 95 5.11 -7.77 12.13
N MET A 96 4.03 -8.54 12.30
CA MET A 96 2.92 -8.59 11.34
C MET A 96 2.30 -7.21 11.10
N LEU A 97 2.04 -6.44 12.16
CA LEU A 97 1.51 -5.08 12.01
C LEU A 97 2.49 -4.13 11.32
N GLN A 98 3.79 -4.25 11.61
CA GLN A 98 4.83 -3.47 10.93
C GLN A 98 4.89 -3.79 9.43
N LEU A 99 4.75 -5.06 9.03
CA LEU A 99 4.66 -5.46 7.63
C LEU A 99 3.45 -4.80 6.94
N ILE A 100 2.32 -4.69 7.62
CA ILE A 100 1.14 -4.00 7.09
C ILE A 100 1.41 -2.50 6.89
N VAL A 101 2.07 -1.86 7.86
CA VAL A 101 2.46 -0.44 7.75
C VAL A 101 3.40 -0.23 6.57
N GLU A 102 4.44 -1.04 6.45
CA GLU A 102 5.40 -0.94 5.34
C GLU A 102 4.71 -1.13 3.98
N TYR A 103 3.84 -2.13 3.87
CA TYR A 103 3.06 -2.34 2.66
C TYR A 103 2.17 -1.12 2.32
N GLY A 104 1.51 -0.54 3.33
CA GLY A 104 0.71 0.67 3.20
C GLY A 104 1.52 1.88 2.73
N ASP A 105 2.72 2.08 3.27
CA ASP A 105 3.66 3.14 2.88
C ASP A 105 4.09 3.00 1.42
N GLN A 106 4.51 1.78 1.02
CA GLN A 106 4.88 1.48 -0.35
C GLN A 106 3.71 1.74 -1.32
N TYR A 107 2.49 1.45 -0.88
CA TYR A 107 1.29 1.70 -1.67
C TYR A 107 1.02 3.20 -1.86
N THR A 108 1.10 3.99 -0.79
CA THR A 108 0.97 5.45 -0.83
C THR A 108 2.01 6.06 -1.77
N ARG A 109 3.29 5.68 -1.63
CA ARG A 109 4.37 6.16 -2.50
C ARG A 109 4.10 5.86 -3.98
N ARG A 110 3.57 4.67 -4.31
CA ARG A 110 3.22 4.32 -5.70
C ARG A 110 2.08 5.17 -6.26
N ILE A 111 1.07 5.50 -5.45
CA ILE A 111 0.00 6.41 -5.86
C ILE A 111 0.56 7.80 -6.11
N GLU A 112 1.36 8.32 -5.17
CA GLU A 112 2.01 9.64 -5.28
C GLU A 112 2.90 9.73 -6.51
N GLN A 113 3.74 8.72 -6.76
CA GLN A 113 4.58 8.65 -7.98
C GLN A 113 3.74 8.67 -9.25
N ARG A 114 2.60 7.96 -9.30
CA ARG A 114 1.70 7.98 -10.46
C ARG A 114 1.09 9.36 -10.67
N GLN A 115 0.67 10.03 -9.59
CA GLN A 115 0.14 11.39 -9.66
C GLN A 115 1.21 12.38 -10.11
N ALA A 116 2.42 12.31 -9.52
CA ALA A 116 3.57 13.13 -9.88
C ALA A 116 3.94 12.96 -11.36
N ARG A 117 3.99 11.72 -11.86
CA ARG A 117 4.23 11.43 -13.30
C ARG A 117 3.17 12.04 -14.20
N LYS A 118 1.89 12.01 -13.78
CA LYS A 118 0.79 12.61 -14.54
C LYS A 118 0.91 14.13 -14.59
N VAL A 119 1.23 14.76 -13.46
CA VAL A 119 1.48 16.21 -13.36
C VAL A 119 2.68 16.60 -14.22
N GLN A 120 3.81 15.90 -14.08
CA GLN A 120 5.03 16.13 -14.86
C GLN A 120 4.78 16.02 -16.37
N LYS A 121 4.02 15.01 -16.81
CA LYS A 121 3.64 14.84 -18.21
C LYS A 121 2.78 15.99 -18.72
N ALA A 122 1.86 16.50 -17.89
CA ALA A 122 1.04 17.66 -18.24
C ALA A 122 1.89 18.93 -18.40
N VAL A 123 2.80 19.19 -17.45
CA VAL A 123 3.75 20.32 -17.48
C VAL A 123 4.65 20.25 -18.72
N TYR A 124 5.23 19.07 -18.99
CA TYR A 124 6.06 18.86 -20.19
C TYR A 124 5.26 19.12 -21.46
N LYS A 125 4.03 18.59 -21.57
CA LYS A 125 3.15 18.79 -22.72
C LYS A 125 2.77 20.26 -22.93
N SER A 126 2.55 21.03 -21.86
CA SER A 126 2.28 22.47 -21.98
C SER A 126 3.51 23.27 -22.41
N ALA A 127 4.71 22.86 -22.00
CA ALA A 127 5.96 23.53 -22.38
C ALA A 127 6.32 23.33 -23.86
N ILE A 128 6.01 22.17 -24.44
CA ILE A 128 6.26 21.87 -25.88
C ILE A 128 5.15 22.38 -26.82
N GLY A 129 3.95 22.65 -26.30
CA GLY A 129 2.81 23.13 -27.11
C GLY A 129 2.85 24.62 -27.43
N GLY A 130 3.69 25.40 -26.75
CA GLY A 130 3.90 26.84 -26.99
C GLY A 130 5.19 27.11 -27.76
N GLY A 131 5.15 27.00 -29.09
CA GLY A 131 6.09 27.60 -30.05
C GLY A 131 7.59 27.75 -29.71
N SER A 132 8.40 26.84 -30.24
CA SER A 132 9.72 27.05 -30.88
C SER A 132 10.81 27.90 -30.19
N ASN A 133 11.66 27.26 -29.36
CA ASN A 133 13.13 27.33 -29.50
C ASN A 133 13.83 26.23 -28.66
N ILE A 134 14.04 25.06 -29.26
CA ILE A 134 14.48 23.83 -28.58
C ILE A 134 15.95 23.89 -28.09
N SER A 135 16.74 24.88 -28.52
CA SER A 135 18.16 24.99 -28.19
C SER A 135 18.48 25.55 -26.80
N HIS A 136 17.62 26.40 -26.22
CA HIS A 136 17.95 27.14 -24.98
C HIS A 136 17.45 26.48 -23.69
N ILE A 137 16.59 25.46 -23.76
CA ILE A 137 15.90 24.86 -22.59
C ILE A 137 16.75 23.78 -21.90
N ARG A 138 17.85 23.30 -22.51
CA ARG A 138 18.73 22.27 -21.89
C ARG A 138 19.38 22.72 -20.58
N GLN A 139 19.46 24.03 -20.30
CA GLN A 139 20.18 24.56 -19.14
C GLN A 139 19.29 24.85 -17.91
N SER A 140 17.97 24.83 -18.02
CA SER A 140 17.05 25.22 -16.92
C SER A 140 16.16 24.09 -16.36
N LEU A 141 16.48 22.83 -16.66
CA LEU A 141 15.74 21.69 -16.12
C LEU A 141 16.09 21.49 -14.62
N PRO A 142 15.12 21.31 -13.71
CA PRO A 142 15.42 20.85 -12.35
C PRO A 142 16.10 19.48 -12.43
N PRO A 143 17.03 19.12 -11.51
CA PRO A 143 17.85 17.93 -11.62
C PRO A 143 16.94 16.70 -11.70
N SER A 144 16.76 16.20 -12.91
CA SER A 144 16.05 14.97 -13.18
C SER A 144 16.97 13.83 -12.82
N ASP A 145 16.52 12.99 -11.89
CA ASP A 145 17.18 11.77 -11.47
C ASP A 145 17.55 10.90 -12.69
N GLU A 146 18.84 10.56 -12.78
CA GLU A 146 19.58 10.02 -13.93
C GLU A 146 19.01 8.70 -14.48
N SER A 147 18.11 8.07 -13.72
CA SER A 147 17.48 6.77 -14.01
C SER A 147 16.63 6.72 -15.29
N THR A 148 16.20 7.86 -15.83
CA THR A 148 15.30 7.89 -17.01
C THR A 148 16.01 8.02 -18.36
N LEU A 149 17.35 8.11 -18.41
CA LEU A 149 18.11 8.36 -19.66
C LEU A 149 18.59 7.09 -20.40
N HIS A 150 17.99 5.93 -20.21
CA HIS A 150 18.41 4.71 -20.92
C HIS A 150 17.94 4.60 -22.38
N TRP A 151 17.07 5.49 -22.89
CA TRP A 151 16.56 5.40 -24.26
C TRP A 151 17.25 6.32 -25.29
N VAL A 152 18.07 7.29 -24.85
CA VAL A 152 18.67 8.29 -25.76
C VAL A 152 19.92 7.77 -26.48
N GLY A 153 20.40 6.56 -26.16
CA GLY A 153 21.57 5.93 -26.81
C GLY A 153 21.27 5.04 -28.02
N LEU A 154 20.02 4.95 -28.49
CA LEU A 154 19.60 3.97 -29.52
C LEU A 154 19.32 4.57 -30.91
N VAL A 155 19.64 5.84 -31.14
CA VAL A 155 19.65 6.43 -32.48
C VAL A 155 21.00 7.09 -32.71
N SER A 156 21.90 6.36 -33.34
CA SER A 156 23.08 6.84 -34.06
C SER A 156 23.13 6.13 -35.41
#